data_AF-A0AAV8WJQ6-F1
#
_entry.id   AF-A0AAV8WJQ6-F1
#
_cell.length_a   1.000
_cell.length_b   1.000
_cell.length_c   1.000
_cell.angle_alpha   90.00
_cell.angle_beta   90.00
_cell.angle_gamma   90.00
#
_symmetry.space_group_name_H-M   'P 1'
#
loop_
_entity.id
_entity.type
_entity.pdbx_description
1 polymer ?
#
loop_
_entity_poly.entity_id
_entity_poly.type
_entity_poly.pdbx_seq_one_letter_code
_entity_poly.pdbx_strand_id
1 'polypeptide(L)'
;MLSVSGLVDAFAEAGEVPKEMTTTNESLKNSYTPASLVKKNIPGKRIDYIMYHPGSKIEVDLKKYNLPLPERVPNRSFSYSDHEAIEATLIVNKKRTCMSF
;
A
#
# COMPACT_ATOMS: atom_id res chain seq x y z
N MET A 1 5.87 -7.48 10.38
CA MET A 1 4.68 -6.64 10.16
C MET A 1 4.74 -5.53 11.18
N LEU A 2 4.84 -4.27 10.76
CA LEU A 2 4.82 -3.14 11.69
C LEU A 2 3.39 -3.04 12.25
N SER A 3 3.24 -3.33 13.55
CA SER A 3 1.97 -3.17 14.26
C SER A 3 2.13 -2.02 15.23
N VAL A 4 1.37 -0.96 15.00
CA VAL A 4 1.25 0.18 15.92
C VAL A 4 -0.15 0.12 16.52
N SER A 5 -0.24 0.10 17.85
CA SER A 5 -1.52 -0.07 18.54
C SER A 5 -2.54 0.98 18.09
N GLY A 6 -3.74 0.54 17.70
CA GLY A 6 -4.83 1.40 17.23
C GLY A 6 -4.70 1.88 15.78
N LEU A 7 -3.60 1.60 15.07
CA LEU A 7 -3.48 1.88 13.64
C LEU A 7 -3.79 0.62 12.81
N VAL A 8 -4.64 0.80 11.81
CA VAL A 8 -4.92 -0.19 10.76
C VAL A 8 -4.02 0.13 9.57
N ASP A 9 -3.27 -0.87 9.11
CA ASP A 9 -2.47 -0.80 7.89
C ASP A 9 -3.35 -1.18 6.70
N ALA A 10 -3.56 -0.25 5.76
CA ALA A 10 -4.44 -0.49 4.62
C ALA A 10 -3.97 -1.66 3.74
N PHE A 11 -2.65 -1.89 3.67
CA PHE A 11 -2.10 -3.06 2.95
C PHE A 11 -2.51 -4.37 3.62
N ALA A 12 -2.46 -4.41 4.95
CA ALA A 12 -2.83 -5.59 5.72
C ALA A 12 -4.33 -5.88 5.68
N GLU A 13 -5.14 -4.83 5.78
CA GLU A 13 -6.59 -4.90 5.72
C GLU A 13 -7.09 -5.34 4.33
N ALA A 14 -6.36 -5.03 3.27
CA ALA A 14 -6.70 -5.43 1.91
C ALA A 14 -6.69 -6.96 1.68
N GLY A 15 -6.12 -7.75 2.60
CA GLY A 15 -6.05 -9.20 2.50
C GLY A 15 -5.04 -9.67 1.45
N GLU A 16 -5.45 -10.63 0.62
CA GLU A 16 -4.59 -11.17 -0.43
C GLU A 16 -4.37 -10.15 -1.56
N VAL A 17 -3.17 -9.59 -1.60
CA VAL A 17 -2.70 -8.70 -2.67
C VAL A 17 -1.74 -9.44 -3.60
N PRO A 18 -1.73 -9.12 -4.92
CA PRO A 18 -0.77 -9.71 -5.86
C PRO A 18 0.67 -9.50 -5.37
N LYS A 19 1.53 -10.51 -5.53
CA LYS A 19 2.93 -10.46 -5.09
C LYS A 19 3.67 -9.23 -5.63
N GLU A 20 3.34 -8.83 -6.85
CA GLU A 20 3.82 -7.65 -7.57
C GLU A 20 3.55 -6.33 -6.82
N MET A 21 2.51 -6.29 -5.98
CA MET A 21 2.07 -5.12 -5.21
C MET A 21 2.52 -5.15 -3.74
N THR A 22 3.36 -6.12 -3.37
CA THR A 22 3.83 -6.29 -1.98
C THR A 22 5.02 -5.41 -1.61
N THR A 23 5.67 -4.78 -2.60
CA THR A 23 6.91 -4.02 -2.42
C THR A 23 6.77 -2.64 -3.02
N THR A 24 7.30 -1.63 -2.34
CA THR A 24 7.26 -0.24 -2.77
C THR A 24 8.64 0.33 -3.06
N ASN A 25 9.70 -0.37 -2.70
CA ASN A 25 11.09 0.02 -2.96
C ASN A 25 11.92 -1.22 -3.34
N GLU A 26 13.00 -1.01 -4.12
CA GLU A 26 13.87 -2.08 -4.64
C GLU A 26 13.07 -3.20 -5.35
N SER A 27 11.92 -2.86 -5.94
CA SER A 27 11.13 -3.82 -6.72
C SER A 27 11.97 -4.35 -7.89
N LEU A 28 11.89 -5.65 -8.17
CA LEU A 28 12.61 -6.29 -9.28
C LEU A 28 12.29 -5.66 -10.65
N LYS A 29 11.17 -4.93 -10.71
CA LYS A 29 10.60 -4.27 -11.88
C LYS A 29 10.90 -2.77 -11.96
N ASN A 30 11.50 -2.18 -10.94
CA ASN A 30 11.83 -0.75 -10.93
C ASN A 30 13.19 -0.48 -11.61
N SER A 31 13.30 0.60 -12.41
CA SER A 31 14.56 0.95 -13.11
C SER A 31 15.74 1.27 -12.20
N TYR A 32 15.46 1.75 -10.99
CA TYR A 32 16.46 2.23 -10.06
C TYR A 32 16.93 1.11 -9.11
N THR A 33 16.32 -0.07 -9.16
CA THR A 33 16.75 -1.22 -8.39
C THR A 33 18.12 -1.71 -8.86
N PRO A 34 19.12 -1.81 -7.96
CA PRO A 34 20.44 -2.30 -8.33
C PRO A 34 20.39 -3.67 -9.00
N ALA A 35 21.07 -3.80 -10.16
CA ALA A 35 21.10 -5.05 -10.92
C ALA A 35 21.61 -6.25 -10.12
N SER A 36 22.43 -6.03 -9.08
CA SER A 36 22.88 -7.07 -8.16
C SER A 36 21.74 -7.69 -7.35
N LEU A 37 20.75 -6.89 -6.93
CA LEU A 37 19.56 -7.36 -6.22
C LEU A 37 18.62 -8.10 -7.17
N VAL A 38 18.42 -7.54 -8.38
CA VAL A 38 17.60 -8.16 -9.43
C VAL A 38 18.15 -9.55 -9.81
N LYS A 39 19.46 -9.66 -10.06
CA LYS A 39 20.13 -10.93 -10.39
C LYS A 39 20.01 -11.98 -9.29
N LYS A 40 19.98 -11.56 -8.03
CA LYS A 40 19.81 -12.44 -6.87
C LYS A 40 18.34 -12.76 -6.58
N ASN A 41 17.41 -12.21 -7.36
CA ASN A 41 15.97 -12.34 -7.17
C ASN A 41 15.53 -12.01 -5.73
N ILE A 42 16.19 -10.99 -5.14
CA ILE A 42 15.86 -10.54 -3.78
C ILE A 42 14.54 -9.77 -3.88
N PRO A 43 13.48 -10.19 -3.19
CA PRO A 43 12.22 -9.45 -3.19
C PRO A 43 12.44 -8.06 -2.61
N GLY A 44 11.80 -7.05 -3.22
CA GLY A 44 11.87 -5.68 -2.76
C GLY A 44 11.31 -5.49 -1.34
N LYS A 45 11.34 -4.25 -0.88
CA LYS A 45 10.89 -3.88 0.47
C LYS A 45 9.59 -3.11 0.38
N ARG A 46 8.71 -3.28 1.38
CA ARG A 46 7.60 -2.36 1.62
C ARG A 46 8.05 -1.33 2.65
N ILE A 47 8.26 -0.10 2.21
CA ILE A 47 8.68 1.00 3.10
C ILE A 47 7.73 2.20 3.06
N ASP A 48 6.71 2.15 2.20
CA ASP A 48 5.66 3.14 2.09
C ASP A 48 4.35 2.55 2.64
N TYR A 49 3.64 3.33 3.46
CA TYR A 49 2.50 2.84 4.23
C TYR A 49 1.36 3.88 4.22
N ILE A 50 0.12 3.39 4.10
CA ILE A 50 -1.09 4.15 4.43
C ILE A 50 -1.69 3.51 5.68
N MET A 51 -1.66 4.24 6.79
CA MET A 51 -2.22 3.79 8.07
C MET A 51 -3.35 4.72 8.50
N TYR A 52 -4.40 4.16 9.11
CA TYR A 52 -5.52 4.93 9.63
C TYR A 52 -6.00 4.45 10.99
N HIS A 53 -6.60 5.34 11.77
CA HIS A 53 -7.19 5.04 13.08
C HIS A 53 -8.68 5.39 13.06
N PRO A 54 -9.58 4.40 12.93
CA PRO A 54 -11.01 4.65 13.07
C PRO A 54 -11.31 4.84 14.57
N GLY A 55 -11.29 6.09 15.04
CA GLY A 55 -11.59 6.42 16.44
C GLY A 55 -12.98 5.92 16.85
N SER A 56 -13.35 6.08 18.13
CA SER A 56 -14.55 5.45 18.69
C SER A 56 -15.86 5.77 17.96
N LYS A 57 -15.97 6.94 17.32
CA LYS A 57 -17.18 7.44 16.63
C LYS A 57 -17.19 7.25 15.11
N ILE A 58 -16.11 6.74 14.52
CA ILE A 58 -15.93 6.63 13.08
C ILE A 58 -15.79 5.16 12.68
N GLU A 59 -16.48 4.78 11.62
CA GLU A 59 -16.31 3.52 10.91
C GLU A 59 -15.60 3.82 9.59
N VAL A 60 -14.62 2.98 9.23
CA VAL A 60 -13.83 3.12 8.01
C VAL A 60 -13.86 1.81 7.28
N ASP A 61 -14.36 1.82 6.05
CA ASP A 61 -14.26 0.69 5.14
C ASP A 61 -13.14 0.93 4.14
N LEU A 62 -12.17 0.02 4.08
CA LEU A 62 -11.23 -0.04 2.97
C LEU A 62 -11.95 -0.62 1.75
N LYS A 63 -12.06 0.16 0.67
CA LYS A 63 -12.65 -0.31 -0.59
C LYS A 63 -11.63 -0.79 -1.61
N LYS A 64 -10.43 -0.22 -1.56
CA LYS A 64 -9.37 -0.54 -2.52
C LYS A 64 -8.00 -0.24 -1.92
N TYR A 65 -7.04 -1.09 -2.22
CA TYR A 65 -5.61 -0.84 -2.06
C TYR A 65 -4.88 -1.33 -3.31
N ASN A 66 -3.99 -0.53 -3.90
CA ASN A 66 -3.25 -0.90 -5.11
C ASN A 66 -2.01 -0.01 -5.34
N LEU A 67 -1.20 -0.40 -6.34
CA LEU A 67 -0.26 0.50 -7.00
C LEU A 67 -0.99 1.16 -8.19
N PRO A 68 -1.18 2.49 -8.21
CA PRO A 68 -2.04 3.14 -9.21
C PRO A 68 -1.32 3.46 -10.52
N LEU A 69 0.01 3.41 -10.54
CA LEU A 69 0.83 3.76 -11.69
C LEU A 69 1.28 2.52 -12.48
N PRO A 70 1.51 2.65 -13.79
CA PRO A 70 2.21 1.62 -14.54
C PRO A 70 3.67 1.50 -14.08
N GLU A 71 4.29 0.34 -14.32
CA GLU A 71 5.66 0.01 -13.91
C GLU A 71 6.73 1.00 -14.40
N ARG A 72 6.51 1.61 -15.57
CA ARG A 72 7.43 2.55 -16.22
C ARG A 72 6.69 3.78 -16.74
N VAL A 73 7.43 4.86 -16.92
CA VAL A 73 6.92 6.03 -17.63
C VAL A 73 6.57 5.60 -19.08
N PRO A 74 5.40 5.98 -19.62
CA PRO A 74 5.00 5.60 -20.97
C PRO A 74 6.08 5.88 -22.01
N ASN A 75 6.40 4.87 -22.82
CA ASN A 75 7.42 4.92 -23.87
C ASN A 75 8.85 5.21 -23.36
N ARG A 76 9.13 4.97 -22.08
CA ARG A 76 10.46 5.11 -21.50
C ARG A 76 10.91 3.80 -20.86
N SER A 77 12.22 3.64 -20.80
CA SER A 77 12.87 2.52 -20.12
C SER A 77 13.05 2.76 -18.61
N PHE A 78 12.60 3.88 -18.06
CA PHE A 78 12.75 4.22 -16.64
C PHE A 78 11.39 4.36 -15.92
N SER A 79 11.40 4.06 -14.62
CA SER A 79 10.29 4.24 -13.69
C SER A 79 10.14 5.69 -13.27
N TYR A 80 8.96 6.08 -12.77
CA TYR A 80 8.70 7.44 -12.30
C TYR A 80 9.58 7.85 -11.12
N SER A 81 9.88 6.90 -10.24
CA SER A 81 10.67 7.07 -9.01
C SER A 81 11.34 5.73 -8.66
N ASP A 82 12.29 5.74 -7.73
CA ASP A 82 12.84 4.54 -7.08
C ASP A 82 11.90 3.93 -6.02
N HIS A 83 10.76 4.60 -5.81
CA HIS A 83 9.61 4.11 -5.06
C HIS A 83 8.37 3.91 -5.95
N GLU A 84 7.56 2.90 -5.64
CA GLU A 84 6.24 2.69 -6.23
C GLU A 84 5.18 3.49 -5.47
N ALA A 85 4.30 4.16 -6.20
CA ALA A 85 3.16 4.84 -5.58
C ALA A 85 2.18 3.82 -4.98
N ILE A 86 1.61 4.13 -3.82
CA ILE A 86 0.54 3.36 -3.19
C ILE A 86 -0.73 4.18 -3.11
N GLU A 87 -1.87 3.53 -3.32
CA GLU A 87 -3.21 4.12 -3.26
C GLU A 87 -4.10 3.30 -2.33
N ALA A 88 -4.88 3.99 -1.50
CA ALA A 88 -5.97 3.40 -0.75
C ALA A 88 -7.24 4.25 -0.92
N THR A 89 -8.38 3.59 -1.12
CA THR A 89 -9.70 4.24 -1.13
C THR A 89 -10.46 3.85 0.13
N LEU A 90 -10.77 4.84 0.97
CA LEU A 90 -11.45 4.66 2.25
C LEU A 90 -12.85 5.29 2.17
N ILE A 91 -13.88 4.56 2.60
CA ILE A 91 -15.18 5.17 2.92
C ILE A 91 -15.21 5.42 4.42
N VAL A 92 -15.46 6.67 4.80
CA VAL A 92 -15.47 7.11 6.19
C VAL A 92 -16.89 7.50 6.60
N ASN A 93 -17.44 6.80 7.58
CA ASN A 93 -18.79 7.02 8.08
C ASN A 93 -18.77 7.34 9.58
N LYS A 94 -19.72 8.16 10.02
CA LYS A 94 -20.00 8.30 11.45
C LYS A 94 -20.76 7.05 11.91
N LYS A 95 -20.32 6.42 13.01
CA LYS A 95 -21.08 5.33 13.62
C LYS A 95 -22.45 5.85 14.04
N ARG A 96 -23.50 5.08 13.73
CA ARG A 96 -24.84 5.36 14.25
C ARG A 96 -24.80 5.11 15.76
N THR A 97 -24.97 6.15 16.56
CA THR A 97 -25.31 5.99 17.98
C THR A 97 -26.71 5.42 18.05
N CYS A 98 -26.83 4.14 18.44
CA CYS A 98 -28.11 3.61 18.85
C CYS A 98 -28.52 4.38 20.11
N MET A 99 -29.56 5.20 20.03
CA MET A 99 -30.24 5.68 21.24
C MET A 99 -31.08 4.50 21.72
N SER A 100 -30.61 3.80 22.75
CA SER A 100 -31.44 2.88 23.50
C SER A 100 -32.52 3.73 24.20
N PHE A 101 -33.78 3.56 23.80
CA PHE A 101 -34.94 4.08 24.54
C PHE A 101 -35.38 3.08 25.59
#